data_AF-A0A3M1F388-F1
#
_entry.id   AF-A0A3M1F388-F1
#
_cell.length_a   1.000
_cell.length_b   1.000
_cell.length_c   1.000
_cell.angle_alpha   90.00
_cell.angle_beta   90.00
_cell.angle_gamma   90.00
#
_symmetry.space_group_name_H-M   'P 1'
#
loop_
_entity.id
_entity.type
_entity.pdbx_description
1 polymer ?
#
loop_
_entity_poly.entity_id
_entity_poly.type
_entity_poly.pdbx_seq_one_letter_code
_entity_poly.pdbx_strand_id
1 'polypeptide(L)'
;SVFICPHCGGESAIFGQGGAAQEAERLGVPFLGAIPLEMPVRESADAGRPLVLSHPDSAAARALESLAEHIAGFMDQAADA
;
A
#
# COMPACT_ATOMS: atom_id res chain seq x y z
N SER A 1 1.17 -5.93 6.28
CA SER A 1 1.41 -4.48 6.44
C SER A 1 1.99 -4.26 7.82
N VAL A 2 2.56 -3.07 8.06
CA VAL A 2 3.15 -2.63 9.32
C VAL A 2 2.56 -1.28 9.72
N PHE A 3 2.65 -0.93 10.99
CA PHE A 3 2.43 0.42 11.49
C PHE A 3 3.77 1.16 11.58
N ILE A 4 3.82 2.37 11.05
CA ILE A 4 5.00 3.25 11.14
C ILE A 4 4.81 4.19 12.33
N CYS A 5 5.70 4.11 13.31
CA CYS A 5 5.65 4.96 14.49
C CYS A 5 5.94 6.42 14.11
N PRO A 6 5.03 7.37 14.39
CA PRO A 6 5.23 8.78 14.02
C PRO A 6 6.33 9.48 14.84
N HIS A 7 6.80 8.86 15.93
CA HIS A 7 7.82 9.43 16.81
C HIS A 7 9.24 9.01 16.46
N CYS A 8 9.44 7.80 15.94
CA CYS A 8 10.77 7.24 15.69
C CYS A 8 10.95 6.60 14.30
N GLY A 9 9.90 6.51 13.48
CA GLY A 9 9.94 5.87 12.16
C GLY A 9 10.04 4.35 12.18
N GLY A 10 10.07 3.72 13.36
CA GLY A 10 10.14 2.26 13.49
C GLY A 10 8.85 1.57 13.01
N GLU A 11 9.02 0.37 12.46
CA GLU A 11 7.93 -0.46 11.95
C GLU A 11 7.48 -1.49 12.99
N SER A 12 6.16 -1.66 13.14
CA SER A 12 5.57 -2.64 14.06
C SER A 12 4.42 -3.40 13.40
N ALA A 13 4.47 -4.73 13.42
CA ALA A 13 3.39 -5.60 12.94
C ALA A 13 2.27 -5.76 13.99
N ILE A 14 1.58 -4.67 14.34
CA ILE A 14 0.59 -4.62 15.44
C ILE A 14 -0.64 -5.51 15.23
N PHE A 15 -0.93 -5.92 14.00
CA PHE A 15 -2.00 -6.85 13.63
C PHE A 15 -1.47 -8.14 12.98
N GLY A 16 -0.19 -8.47 13.21
CA GLY A 16 0.51 -9.53 12.48
C GLY A 16 0.89 -9.11 11.05
N GLN A 17 1.54 -10.04 10.33
CA GLN A 17 2.04 -9.81 8.97
C GLN A 17 1.87 -11.07 8.11
N GLY A 18 1.76 -10.88 6.79
CA GLY A 18 1.75 -11.98 5.82
C GLY A 18 0.39 -12.60 5.51
N GLY A 19 -0.61 -12.45 6.38
CA GLY A 19 -1.94 -13.09 6.21
C GLY A 19 -2.60 -12.82 4.85
N ALA A 20 -2.58 -11.57 4.36
CA ALA A 20 -3.14 -11.24 3.06
C ALA A 20 -2.37 -11.85 1.88
N ALA A 21 -1.04 -11.96 1.98
CA ALA A 21 -0.22 -12.58 0.94
C ALA A 21 -0.44 -14.09 0.89
N GLN A 22 -0.51 -14.73 2.05
CA GLN A 22 -0.83 -16.16 2.18
C GLN A 22 -2.24 -16.47 1.65
N GLU A 23 -3.21 -15.59 1.91
CA GLU A 23 -4.57 -15.77 1.41
C GLU A 23 -4.65 -15.58 -0.12
N ALA A 24 -3.92 -14.62 -0.68
CA ALA A 24 -3.81 -14.45 -2.12
C ALA A 24 -3.23 -15.71 -2.80
N GLU A 25 -2.17 -16.29 -2.24
CA GLU A 25 -1.60 -17.57 -2.67
C GLU A 25 -2.64 -18.70 -2.59
N ARG A 26 -3.36 -18.83 -1.47
CA ARG A 26 -4.41 -19.84 -1.28
C ARG A 26 -5.53 -19.73 -2.31
N LEU A 27 -5.90 -18.52 -2.69
CA LEU A 27 -6.95 -18.24 -3.67
C LEU A 27 -6.44 -18.30 -5.12
N GLY A 28 -5.14 -18.42 -5.34
CA GLY A 28 -4.54 -18.39 -6.68
C GLY A 28 -4.66 -17.03 -7.36
N VAL A 29 -4.73 -15.94 -6.60
CA VAL A 29 -4.82 -14.57 -7.12
C VAL A 29 -3.54 -13.79 -6.83
N PRO A 30 -3.19 -12.77 -7.66
CA PRO A 30 -2.01 -11.95 -7.39
C PRO A 30 -2.10 -11.19 -6.07
N PHE A 31 -1.00 -11.17 -5.32
CA PHE A 31 -0.84 -10.25 -4.20
C PHE A 31 -0.30 -8.91 -4.71
N LEU A 32 -1.11 -7.86 -4.63
CA LEU A 32 -0.77 -6.55 -5.19
C LEU A 32 0.17 -5.71 -4.31
N GLY A 33 0.32 -6.08 -3.03
CA GLY A 33 1.19 -5.38 -2.09
C GLY A 33 0.53 -5.10 -0.73
N ALA A 34 1.27 -4.42 0.14
CA ALA A 34 0.82 -4.01 1.46
C ALA A 34 1.09 -2.52 1.66
N ILE A 35 0.08 -1.77 2.12
CA ILE A 35 0.19 -0.34 2.40
C ILE A 35 0.43 -0.15 3.91
N PRO A 36 1.58 0.43 4.33
CA PRO A 36 1.84 0.75 5.73
C PRO A 36 0.77 1.65 6.37
N LEU A 37 0.53 1.45 7.66
CA LEU A 37 -0.33 2.34 8.45
C LEU A 37 0.48 3.56 8.90
N GLU A 38 0.11 4.71 8.36
CA GLU A 38 0.73 6.01 8.63
C GLU A 38 -0.36 7.05 8.94
N MET A 39 -0.12 7.92 9.93
CA MET A 39 -1.05 9.00 10.27
C MET A 39 -1.39 9.93 9.08
N PRO A 40 -0.42 10.33 8.24
CA PRO A 40 -0.70 11.09 7.02
C PRO A 40 -1.75 10.50 6.09
N VAL A 41 -1.94 9.16 6.05
CA VAL A 41 -2.97 8.51 5.23
C VAL A 41 -4.36 9.02 5.62
N ARG A 42 -4.67 8.95 6.92
CA ARG A 42 -5.95 9.39 7.47
C ARG A 42 -6.11 10.90 7.33
N GLU A 43 -5.10 11.67 7.70
CA GLU A 43 -5.16 13.13 7.68
C GLU A 43 -5.35 13.70 6.27
N SER A 44 -4.68 13.10 5.27
CA SER A 44 -4.81 13.50 3.87
C SER A 44 -6.20 13.14 3.34
N ALA A 45 -6.70 11.94 3.67
CA ALA A 45 -8.05 11.51 3.30
C ALA A 45 -9.13 12.41 3.94
N ASP A 46 -9.04 12.68 5.24
CA ASP A 46 -9.96 13.56 5.98
C ASP A 46 -9.96 14.99 5.38
N ALA A 47 -8.80 15.46 4.91
CA ALA A 47 -8.65 16.76 4.28
C ALA A 47 -9.02 16.80 2.78
N GLY A 48 -9.42 15.67 2.18
CA GLY A 48 -9.74 15.57 0.77
C GLY A 48 -8.54 15.77 -0.17
N ARG A 49 -7.32 15.48 0.30
CA ARG A 49 -6.07 15.60 -0.48
C ARG A 49 -5.46 14.23 -0.73
N PRO A 50 -5.09 13.88 -1.98
CA PRO A 50 -4.41 12.62 -2.24
C PRO A 50 -3.09 12.50 -1.46
N LEU A 51 -2.86 11.35 -0.83
CA LEU A 51 -1.64 11.10 -0.07
C LEU A 51 -0.39 11.21 -0.95
N VAL A 52 -0.44 10.62 -2.16
CA VAL A 52 0.67 10.63 -3.13
C VAL A 52 1.07 12.06 -3.56
N LEU A 53 0.15 13.03 -3.48
CA LEU A 53 0.46 14.43 -3.79
C LEU A 53 0.90 15.23 -2.55
N SER A 54 0.31 14.94 -1.39
CA SER A 54 0.55 15.72 -0.17
C SER A 54 1.74 15.23 0.65
N HIS A 55 2.06 13.94 0.58
CA HIS A 55 3.16 13.29 1.28
C HIS A 55 3.84 12.24 0.37
N PRO A 56 4.44 12.68 -0.76
CA PRO A 56 5.03 11.77 -1.76
C PRO A 56 6.12 10.86 -1.16
N ASP A 57 6.85 11.36 -0.15
CA ASP A 57 7.93 10.62 0.50
C ASP A 57 7.46 9.69 1.65
N SER A 58 6.14 9.57 1.89
CA SER A 58 5.63 8.61 2.87
C SER A 58 5.78 7.17 2.36
N ALA A 59 5.91 6.20 3.28
CA ALA A 59 6.02 4.80 2.90
C ALA A 59 4.72 4.30 2.23
N ALA A 60 3.57 4.78 2.72
CA ALA A 60 2.26 4.50 2.16
C ALA A 60 2.04 5.13 0.78
N ALA A 61 2.54 6.35 0.52
CA ALA A 61 2.48 6.94 -0.83
C ALA A 61 3.26 6.09 -1.84
N ARG A 62 4.53 5.77 -1.55
CA ARG A 62 5.35 4.91 -2.42
C ARG A 62 4.73 3.52 -2.64
N ALA A 63 4.14 2.94 -1.60
CA ALA A 63 3.44 1.65 -1.71
C ALA A 63 2.19 1.73 -2.60
N LEU A 64 1.43 2.83 -2.52
CA LEU A 64 0.29 3.09 -3.39
C LEU A 64 0.70 3.29 -4.85
N GLU A 65 1.77 4.03 -5.10
CA GLU A 65 2.30 4.24 -6.45
C GLU A 65 2.75 2.90 -7.08
N SER A 66 3.55 2.12 -6.36
CA SER A 66 3.98 0.78 -6.84
C SER A 66 2.79 -0.15 -7.10
N LEU A 67 1.75 -0.12 -6.25
CA LEU A 67 0.54 -0.90 -6.46
C LEU A 67 -0.22 -0.45 -7.72
N ALA A 68 -0.31 0.86 -7.95
CA ALA A 68 -0.94 1.41 -9.15
C ALA A 68 -0.17 1.01 -10.43
N GLU A 69 1.16 1.05 -10.40
CA GLU A 69 2.01 0.58 -11.49
C GLU A 69 1.80 -0.91 -11.81
N HIS A 70 1.72 -1.76 -10.78
CA HIS A 70 1.42 -3.19 -10.97
C HIS A 70 0.05 -3.41 -11.63
N ILE A 71 -0.97 -2.66 -11.21
CA ILE A 71 -2.32 -2.77 -11.79
C ILE A 71 -2.30 -2.28 -13.24
N ALA A 72 -1.66 -1.15 -13.54
CA ALA A 72 -1.55 -0.62 -14.89
C ALA A 72 -0.86 -1.61 -15.83
N GLY A 73 0.30 -2.16 -15.43
CA GLY A 73 1.01 -3.16 -16.21
C GLY A 73 0.20 -4.45 -16.43
N PHE A 74 -0.62 -4.87 -15.46
CA PHE A 74 -1.54 -5.99 -15.64
C PHE A 74 -2.66 -5.68 -16.64
N MET A 75 -3.22 -4.46 -16.58
CA MET A 75 -4.26 -4.02 -17.51
C MET A 75 -3.74 -3.93 -18.95
N ASP A 76 -2.51 -3.45 -19.14
CA ASP A 76 -1.87 -3.36 -20.46
C ASP A 76 -1.70 -4.75 -21.08
N GLN A 77 -1.19 -5.72 -20.33
CA GLN A 77 -1.05 -7.11 -20.78
C GLN A 77 -2.40 -7.75 -21.14
N ALA A 78 -3.47 -7.42 -20.42
CA ALA A 78 -4.81 -7.91 -20.71
C ALA A 78 -5.44 -7.26 -21.95
N ALA A 79 -5.04 -6.04 -22.29
CA ALA A 79 -5.50 -5.34 -23.49
C ALA A 79 -4.80 -5.81 -24.77
N ASP A 80 -3.56 -6.31 -24.64
CA ASP A 80 -2.73 -6.82 -25.74
C ASP A 80 -2.97 -8.32 -26.05
N ALA A 81 -3.79 -9.02 -25.27
CA ALA A 81 -4.12 -10.45 -25.40
C ALA A 81 -5.43 -10.71 -26.16
#